data_AF-A0AAD6RMY9-F1
#
_entry.id   AF-A0AAD6RMY9-F1
#
_cell.length_a   1.000
_cell.length_b   1.000
_cell.length_c   1.000
_cell.angle_alpha   90.00
_cell.angle_beta   90.00
_cell.angle_gamma   90.00
#
_symmetry.space_group_name_H-M   'P 1'
#
loop_
_entity.id
_entity.type
_entity.pdbx_description
1 polymer ?
#
loop_
_entity_poly.entity_id
_entity_poly.type
_entity_poly.pdbx_seq_one_letter_code
_entity_poly.pdbx_strand_id
1 'polypeptide(L)'
;MNLWDIMSNGGPVQTIANLIKGQDRGNAAAILKMKSKENMWVLQDSCTNAYESMVVYAPVDTNGMQSVITGCDSSNLAILPSGFSILPDGHESRPLVITSRQEERSTEGGCLLTIAFQILTNTSPTAKPTMESVDSINTLISCTLKNIKTSLQCEDS
;
A
#
# COMPACT_ATOMS: atom_id res chain seq x y z
N MET A 1 4.27 -8.04 -7.91
CA MET A 1 3.10 -8.79 -7.41
C MET A 1 2.58 -7.99 -6.23
N ASN A 2 1.41 -7.36 -6.34
CA ASN A 2 0.83 -6.51 -5.29
C ASN A 2 0.06 -7.38 -4.29
N LEU A 3 0.77 -8.29 -3.60
CA LEU A 3 0.16 -9.27 -2.68
C LEU A 3 -0.63 -8.64 -1.53
N TRP A 4 -0.36 -7.37 -1.24
CA TRP A 4 -0.93 -6.61 -0.13
C TRP A 4 -2.36 -6.12 -0.42
N ASP A 5 -2.67 -5.81 -1.68
CA ASP A 5 -3.90 -5.10 -2.05
C ASP A 5 -5.04 -6.07 -2.40
N ILE A 6 -6.09 -6.06 -1.57
CA ILE A 6 -7.33 -6.83 -1.77
C ILE A 6 -7.99 -6.49 -3.10
N MET A 7 -7.85 -5.24 -3.58
CA MET A 7 -8.48 -4.83 -4.84
C MET A 7 -7.92 -5.56 -6.06
N SER A 8 -6.75 -6.18 -5.92
CA SER A 8 -6.19 -7.06 -6.95
C SER A 8 -6.88 -8.42 -7.04
N ASN A 9 -7.59 -8.85 -6.00
CA ASN A 9 -8.16 -10.19 -5.86
C ASN A 9 -7.13 -11.31 -6.17
N GLY A 10 -5.84 -11.06 -5.95
CA GLY A 10 -4.75 -11.97 -6.33
C GLY A 10 -4.54 -12.12 -7.84
N GLY A 11 -5.22 -11.31 -8.67
CA GLY A 11 -5.13 -11.35 -10.12
C GLY A 11 -3.79 -10.81 -10.64
N PRO A 12 -3.31 -11.28 -11.81
CA PRO A 12 -2.08 -10.79 -12.40
C PRO A 12 -2.19 -9.30 -12.76
N VAL A 13 -1.23 -8.52 -12.30
CA VAL A 13 -1.10 -7.08 -12.58
C VAL A 13 -0.01 -6.88 -13.64
N GLN A 14 -0.25 -6.01 -14.62
CA GLN A 14 0.72 -5.66 -15.65
C GLN A 14 1.24 -4.23 -15.43
N THR A 15 2.55 -4.04 -15.41
CA THR A 15 3.14 -2.69 -15.36
C THR A 15 3.06 -2.03 -16.74
N ILE A 16 2.46 -0.84 -16.79
CA ILE A 16 2.35 0.00 -17.99
C ILE A 16 3.53 0.97 -18.06
N ALA A 17 3.84 1.61 -16.94
CA ALA A 17 4.94 2.55 -16.81
C ALA A 17 5.55 2.43 -15.42
N ASN A 18 6.86 2.68 -15.32
CA ASN A 18 7.60 2.67 -14.07
C ASN A 18 8.70 3.74 -14.11
N LEU A 19 8.66 4.67 -13.17
CA LEU A 19 9.61 5.77 -13.03
C LEU A 19 10.36 5.61 -11.72
N ILE A 20 11.66 5.36 -11.81
CA ILE A 20 12.53 5.21 -10.64
C ILE A 20 12.85 6.59 -10.06
N LYS A 21 12.72 6.72 -8.73
CA LYS A 21 12.98 7.93 -7.96
C LYS A 21 14.33 7.80 -7.23
N GLY A 22 15.40 8.23 -7.87
CA GLY A 22 16.73 8.26 -7.24
C GLY A 22 17.49 6.93 -7.35
N GLN A 23 18.36 6.66 -6.35
CA GLN A 23 19.29 5.52 -6.39
C GLN A 23 18.67 4.21 -5.87
N ASP A 24 17.72 4.29 -4.95
CA ASP A 24 17.02 3.10 -4.45
C ASP A 24 16.01 2.62 -5.50
N ARG A 25 16.19 1.39 -5.98
CA ARG A 25 15.30 0.77 -6.96
C ARG A 25 13.90 0.48 -6.40
N GLY A 26 13.74 0.45 -5.08
CA GLY A 26 12.43 0.35 -4.42
C GLY A 26 11.61 1.64 -4.51
N ASN A 27 12.25 2.77 -4.79
CA ASN A 27 11.58 4.07 -4.87
C ASN A 27 11.11 4.29 -6.30
N ALA A 28 9.81 4.15 -6.55
CA ALA A 28 9.27 4.29 -7.89
C ALA A 28 7.81 4.75 -7.91
N ALA A 29 7.46 5.49 -8.96
CA ALA A 29 6.08 5.74 -9.35
C ALA A 29 5.73 4.84 -10.53
N ALA A 30 4.66 4.06 -10.41
CA ALA A 30 4.24 3.09 -11.41
C ALA A 30 2.77 3.24 -11.78
N ILE A 31 2.46 2.92 -13.03
CA ILE A 31 1.10 2.72 -13.51
C ILE A 31 0.91 1.23 -13.76
N LEU A 32 -0.11 0.67 -13.12
CA LEU A 32 -0.38 -0.76 -13.12
C LEU A 32 -1.77 -1.02 -13.72
N LYS A 33 -1.86 -1.96 -14.66
CA LYS A 33 -3.12 -2.44 -15.24
C LYS A 33 -3.61 -3.66 -14.49
N MET A 34 -4.86 -3.60 -14.02
CA MET A 34 -5.53 -4.72 -13.39
C MET A 34 -6.14 -5.63 -14.46
N LYS A 35 -5.66 -6.86 -14.61
CA LYS A 35 -6.27 -7.79 -15.59
C LYS A 35 -7.68 -8.23 -15.21
N SER A 36 -8.03 -8.16 -13.92
CA SER A 36 -9.36 -8.49 -13.41
C SER A 36 -10.40 -7.38 -13.63
N LYS A 37 -9.99 -6.16 -13.98
CA LYS A 37 -10.88 -5.01 -14.19
C LYS A 37 -10.41 -4.19 -15.40
N GLU A 38 -11.03 -4.41 -16.55
CA GLU A 38 -10.56 -3.88 -17.85
C GLU A 38 -10.39 -2.36 -17.88
N ASN A 39 -11.24 -1.62 -17.14
CA ASN A 39 -11.26 -0.16 -17.13
C ASN A 39 -10.62 0.47 -15.88
N MET A 40 -9.78 -0.27 -15.17
CA MET A 40 -9.14 0.23 -13.95
C MET A 40 -7.63 0.12 -14.01
N TRP A 41 -6.96 1.25 -13.84
CA TRP A 41 -5.53 1.31 -13.55
C TRP A 41 -5.31 1.59 -12.08
N VAL A 42 -4.11 1.31 -11.60
CA VAL A 42 -3.64 1.70 -10.26
C VAL A 42 -2.41 2.56 -10.45
N LEU A 43 -2.50 3.79 -9.95
CA LEU A 43 -1.31 4.63 -9.71
C LEU A 43 -0.70 4.16 -8.41
N GLN A 44 0.59 3.86 -8.41
CA GLN A 44 1.30 3.42 -7.22
C GLN A 44 2.58 4.22 -7.06
N ASP A 45 2.83 4.71 -5.86
CA ASP A 45 4.09 5.32 -5.47
C ASP A 45 4.67 4.54 -4.28
N SER A 46 5.91 4.08 -4.42
CA SER A 46 6.67 3.43 -3.36
C SER A 46 7.87 4.27 -2.96
N CYS A 47 8.18 4.28 -1.67
CA CYS A 47 9.34 4.97 -1.13
C CYS A 47 9.89 4.20 0.07
N THR A 48 11.20 4.10 0.15
CA THR A 48 11.97 3.48 1.21
C THR A 48 13.18 4.37 1.49
N ASN A 49 13.45 4.55 2.78
CA ASN A 49 14.65 5.17 3.31
C ASN A 49 15.06 4.47 4.61
N ALA A 50 16.05 5.01 5.33
CA ALA A 50 16.58 4.39 6.56
C ALA A 50 15.57 4.30 7.73
N TYR A 51 14.48 5.06 7.68
CA TYR A 51 13.52 5.21 8.78
C TYR A 51 12.12 4.76 8.42
N GLU A 52 11.79 4.63 7.13
CA GLU A 52 10.44 4.34 6.69
C GLU A 52 10.42 3.62 5.34
N SER A 53 9.49 2.69 5.18
CA SER A 53 9.07 2.15 3.89
C SER A 53 7.57 2.34 3.72
N MET A 54 7.14 2.86 2.58
CA MET A 54 5.74 3.14 2.27
C MET A 54 5.35 2.69 0.88
N VAL A 55 4.08 2.31 0.75
CA VAL A 55 3.41 2.09 -0.53
C VAL A 55 2.08 2.83 -0.48
N VAL A 56 1.91 3.79 -1.38
CA VAL A 56 0.65 4.52 -1.59
C VAL A 56 0.16 4.22 -2.97
N TYR A 57 -1.13 3.98 -3.11
CA TYR A 57 -1.74 3.65 -4.38
C TYR A 57 -3.15 4.21 -4.49
N ALA A 58 -3.61 4.44 -5.71
CA ALA A 58 -4.96 4.89 -5.99
C ALA A 58 -5.49 4.19 -7.24
N PRO A 59 -6.65 3.52 -7.16
CA PRO A 59 -7.35 3.05 -8.34
C PRO A 59 -7.88 4.26 -9.12
N VAL A 60 -7.78 4.22 -10.45
CA VAL A 60 -8.23 5.27 -11.36
C VAL A 60 -8.92 4.66 -12.57
N ASP A 61 -9.92 5.36 -13.09
CA ASP A 61 -10.59 4.98 -14.34
C ASP A 61 -9.63 5.17 -15.53
N THR A 62 -9.51 4.14 -16.36
CA THR A 62 -8.60 4.15 -17.52
C THR A 62 -8.97 5.24 -18.52
N ASN A 63 -10.25 5.49 -18.78
CA ASN A 63 -10.68 6.47 -19.78
C ASN A 63 -10.40 7.90 -19.29
N GLY A 64 -10.72 8.16 -18.03
CA GLY A 64 -10.38 9.42 -17.37
C GLY A 64 -8.87 9.67 -17.39
N MET A 65 -8.06 8.66 -17.08
CA MET A 65 -6.61 8.78 -17.10
C MET A 65 -6.05 9.02 -18.51
N GLN A 66 -6.54 8.30 -19.52
CA GLN A 66 -6.15 8.51 -20.91
C GLN A 66 -6.47 9.94 -21.38
N SER A 67 -7.64 10.46 -21.02
CA SER A 67 -8.02 11.84 -21.30
C SER A 67 -7.02 12.84 -20.72
N VAL A 68 -6.67 12.69 -19.44
CA VAL A 68 -5.67 13.55 -18.76
C VAL A 68 -4.30 13.45 -19.43
N ILE A 69 -3.86 12.24 -19.80
CA ILE A 69 -2.59 12.03 -20.51
C ILE A 69 -2.57 12.76 -21.86
N THR A 70 -3.72 12.86 -22.54
CA THR A 70 -3.84 13.63 -23.80
C THR A 70 -3.93 15.15 -23.61
N GLY A 71 -3.85 15.64 -22.37
CA GLY A 71 -3.85 17.06 -22.03
C GLY A 71 -5.22 17.63 -21.65
N CYS A 72 -6.23 16.78 -21.44
CA CYS A 72 -7.52 17.22 -20.90
C CYS A 72 -7.44 17.55 -19.41
N ASP A 73 -8.43 18.29 -18.91
CA ASP A 73 -8.54 18.66 -17.50
C ASP A 73 -8.74 17.44 -16.59
N SER A 74 -8.03 17.43 -15.45
CA SER A 74 -8.05 16.35 -14.46
C SER A 74 -9.06 16.58 -13.33
N SER A 75 -9.79 17.69 -13.31
CA SER A 75 -10.72 18.04 -12.21
C SER A 75 -11.79 16.98 -11.92
N ASN A 76 -12.20 16.22 -12.94
CA ASN A 76 -13.24 15.19 -12.83
C ASN A 76 -12.68 13.79 -12.54
N LEU A 77 -11.36 13.62 -12.47
CA LEU A 77 -10.76 12.33 -12.18
C LEU A 77 -10.74 12.12 -10.66
N ALA A 78 -11.61 11.23 -10.17
CA ALA A 78 -11.59 10.83 -8.77
C ALA A 78 -10.34 9.99 -8.48
N ILE A 79 -9.53 10.44 -7.53
CA ILE A 79 -8.35 9.73 -7.03
C ILE A 79 -8.54 9.52 -5.53
N LEU A 80 -8.61 8.25 -5.11
CA LEU A 80 -8.81 7.86 -3.72
C LEU A 80 -7.57 7.10 -3.23
N PRO A 81 -6.57 7.82 -2.69
CA PRO A 81 -5.33 7.21 -2.22
C PRO A 81 -5.59 6.30 -1.02
N SER A 82 -4.90 5.17 -1.01
CA SER A 82 -4.81 4.23 0.11
C SER A 82 -3.39 3.69 0.18
N GLY A 83 -2.98 3.17 1.32
CA GLY A 83 -1.62 2.70 1.47
C GLY A 83 -1.23 2.41 2.90
N PHE A 84 0.05 2.17 3.07
CA PHE A 84 0.64 1.92 4.37
C PHE A 84 2.08 2.43 4.44
N SER A 85 2.54 2.64 5.67
CA SER A 85 3.94 2.84 5.98
C SER A 85 4.40 1.94 7.13
N ILE A 86 5.66 1.55 7.07
CA ILE A 86 6.34 0.67 8.01
C ILE A 86 7.55 1.43 8.52
N LEU A 87 7.58 1.69 9.82
CA LEU A 87 8.72 2.28 10.51
C LEU A 87 9.32 1.24 11.46
N PRO A 88 10.66 1.18 11.61
CA PRO A 88 11.27 0.34 12.63
C PRO A 88 10.84 0.83 14.01
N ASP A 89 10.73 -0.08 14.98
CA ASP A 89 10.37 0.24 16.37
C ASP A 89 11.46 1.01 17.15
N GLY A 90 12.57 1.36 16.49
CA GLY A 90 13.68 2.12 17.05
C GLY A 90 14.62 1.29 17.93
N HIS A 91 14.39 -0.02 18.06
CA HIS A 91 15.36 -0.90 18.69
C HIS A 91 16.52 -1.16 17.73
N GLU A 92 17.62 -0.40 17.90
CA GLU A 92 18.87 -0.77 17.24
C GLU A 92 19.31 -2.13 17.75
N SER A 93 19.41 -3.10 16.85
CA SER A 93 20.17 -4.33 17.04
C SER A 93 21.64 -3.93 17.17
N ARG A 94 22.02 -3.44 18.36
CA ARG A 94 23.41 -3.10 18.66
C ARG A 94 24.26 -4.32 18.34
N PRO A 95 25.38 -4.17 17.60
CA PRO A 95 26.31 -5.27 17.45
C PRO A 95 26.77 -5.63 18.86
N LEU A 96 26.51 -6.88 19.27
CA LEU A 96 26.90 -7.39 20.58
C LEU A 96 28.41 -7.20 20.70
N VAL A 97 28.83 -6.18 21.45
CA VAL A 97 30.22 -6.05 21.89
C VAL A 97 30.54 -7.34 22.62
N ILE A 98 31.56 -8.04 22.15
CA ILE A 98 31.99 -9.38 22.55
C ILE A 98 31.96 -9.51 24.08
N THR A 99 30.86 -10.05 24.61
CA THR A 99 30.81 -10.61 25.96
C THR A 99 30.56 -12.09 25.81
N SER A 100 31.54 -12.89 26.24
CA SER A 100 31.50 -14.34 26.26
C SER A 100 30.37 -14.84 27.17
N ARG A 101 29.16 -14.94 26.62
CA ARG A 101 28.05 -15.77 27.11
C ARG A 101 27.03 -15.86 25.98
N GLN A 102 26.98 -17.04 25.37
CA GLN A 102 26.01 -17.44 24.37
C GLN A 102 24.67 -17.66 25.07
N GLU A 103 23.94 -16.57 25.32
CA GLU A 103 22.49 -16.62 25.45
C GLU A 103 21.92 -15.99 24.18
N GLU A 104 21.31 -16.84 23.37
CA GLU A 104 20.52 -16.52 22.18
C GLU A 104 19.38 -15.59 22.58
N ARG A 105 19.65 -14.29 22.69
CA ARG A 105 18.61 -13.27 22.64
C ARG A 105 18.56 -12.78 21.21
N SER A 106 17.83 -13.52 20.38
CA SER A 106 17.19 -12.96 19.20
C SER A 106 16.40 -11.74 19.65
N THR A 107 16.99 -10.56 19.60
CA THR A 107 16.22 -9.32 19.66
C THR A 107 15.43 -9.26 18.36
N GLU A 108 14.24 -9.85 18.39
CA GLU A 108 13.18 -9.62 17.42
C GLU A 108 12.84 -8.14 17.49
N GLY A 109 13.41 -7.36 16.56
CA GLY A 109 12.99 -5.98 16.34
C GLY A 109 11.58 -5.98 15.75
N GLY A 110 10.72 -5.12 16.26
CA GLY A 110 9.38 -4.89 15.76
C GLY A 110 9.30 -3.76 14.73
N CYS A 111 8.08 -3.45 14.30
CA CYS A 111 7.80 -2.28 13.48
C CYS A 111 6.47 -1.64 13.89
N LEU A 112 6.34 -0.35 13.59
CA LEU A 112 5.08 0.37 13.59
C LEU A 112 4.51 0.36 12.17
N LEU A 113 3.38 -0.32 11.99
CA LEU A 113 2.62 -0.33 10.74
C LEU A 113 1.49 0.70 10.83
N THR A 114 1.51 1.69 9.93
CA THR A 114 0.41 2.64 9.74
C THR A 114 -0.30 2.31 8.44
N ILE A 115 -1.62 2.18 8.46
CA ILE A 115 -2.44 1.95 7.26
C ILE A 115 -3.45 3.10 7.14
N ALA A 116 -3.62 3.62 5.94
CA ALA A 116 -4.58 4.68 5.66
C ALA A 116 -5.39 4.35 4.39
N PHE A 117 -6.69 4.61 4.45
CA PHE A 117 -7.59 4.45 3.31
C PHE A 117 -8.41 5.71 3.10
N GLN A 118 -8.52 6.15 1.86
CA GLN A 118 -9.56 7.07 1.43
C GLN A 118 -10.62 6.29 0.68
N ILE A 119 -11.85 6.24 1.21
CA ILE A 119 -12.96 5.45 0.66
C ILE A 119 -14.16 6.35 0.45
N LEU A 120 -14.69 6.34 -0.77
CA LEU A 120 -15.94 7.02 -1.11
C LEU A 120 -17.09 6.02 -1.06
N THR A 121 -17.88 6.06 0.01
CA THR A 121 -19.04 5.16 0.20
C THR A 121 -20.32 5.72 -0.42
N ASN A 122 -20.39 7.04 -0.61
CA ASN A 122 -21.50 7.72 -1.25
C ASN A 122 -21.01 9.02 -1.91
N THR A 123 -21.56 9.36 -3.08
CA THR A 123 -21.22 10.59 -3.81
C THR A 123 -21.97 11.82 -3.28
N SER A 124 -23.04 11.62 -2.49
CA SER A 124 -23.79 12.71 -1.87
C SER A 124 -23.07 13.22 -0.60
N PRO A 125 -22.75 14.54 -0.52
CA PRO A 125 -22.10 15.12 0.66
C PRO A 125 -22.94 15.03 1.95
N THR A 126 -24.25 14.84 1.83
CA THR A 126 -25.18 14.75 2.96
C THR A 126 -25.50 13.31 3.36
N ALA A 127 -24.98 12.33 2.61
CA ALA A 127 -25.16 10.93 2.96
C ALA A 127 -24.44 10.60 4.26
N LYS A 128 -25.15 9.90 5.15
CA LYS A 128 -24.56 9.40 6.38
C LYS A 128 -23.93 8.02 6.12
N PRO A 129 -22.82 7.70 6.79
CA PRO A 129 -22.29 6.34 6.79
C PRO A 129 -23.37 5.36 7.26
N THR A 130 -23.46 4.20 6.62
CA THR A 130 -24.37 3.12 7.00
C THR A 130 -23.59 2.04 7.74
N MET A 131 -24.29 1.21 8.53
CA MET A 131 -23.62 0.12 9.24
C MET A 131 -22.96 -0.88 8.27
N GLU A 132 -23.62 -1.14 7.13
CA GLU A 132 -23.08 -2.01 6.08
C GLU A 132 -21.78 -1.47 5.49
N SER A 133 -21.68 -0.14 5.32
CA SER A 133 -20.46 0.50 4.85
C SER A 133 -19.33 0.38 5.88
N VAL A 134 -19.63 0.50 7.18
CA VAL A 134 -18.67 0.33 8.27
C VAL A 134 -18.16 -1.11 8.32
N ASP A 135 -19.04 -2.11 8.22
CA ASP A 135 -18.66 -3.52 8.22
C ASP A 135 -17.75 -3.87 7.01
N SER A 136 -18.07 -3.32 5.85
CA SER A 136 -17.26 -3.47 4.63
C SER A 136 -15.86 -2.85 4.80
N ILE A 137 -15.77 -1.67 5.41
CA ILE A 137 -14.50 -0.99 5.69
C ILE A 137 -13.68 -1.78 6.72
N ASN A 138 -14.30 -2.27 7.79
CA ASN A 138 -13.62 -3.10 8.79
C ASN A 138 -13.04 -4.38 8.16
N THR A 139 -13.80 -5.01 7.27
CA THR A 139 -13.35 -6.18 6.53
C THR A 139 -12.15 -5.84 5.63
N LEU A 140 -12.22 -4.72 4.90
CA LEU A 140 -11.13 -4.25 4.05
C LEU A 140 -9.84 -4.02 4.84
N ILE A 141 -9.93 -3.31 5.97
CA ILE A 141 -8.78 -3.02 6.85
C ILE A 141 -8.18 -4.34 7.38
N SER A 142 -9.04 -5.23 7.91
CA SER A 142 -8.61 -6.50 8.51
C SER A 142 -7.92 -7.40 7.48
N CYS A 143 -8.49 -7.54 6.30
CA CYS A 143 -7.89 -8.32 5.22
C CYS A 143 -6.57 -7.71 4.72
N THR A 144 -6.45 -6.37 4.68
CA THR A 144 -5.22 -5.71 4.20
C THR A 144 -4.10 -5.91 5.21
N LEU A 145 -4.41 -5.73 6.49
CA LEU A 145 -3.48 -6.00 7.58
C LEU A 145 -3.00 -7.46 7.55
N LYS A 146 -3.92 -8.40 7.35
CA LYS A 146 -3.56 -9.82 7.20
C LYS A 146 -2.63 -10.06 6.01
N ASN A 147 -2.90 -9.49 4.84
CA ASN A 147 -2.05 -9.66 3.66
C ASN A 147 -0.66 -9.03 3.86
N ILE A 148 -0.58 -7.88 4.54
CA ILE A 148 0.69 -7.25 4.95
C ILE A 148 1.47 -8.18 5.88
N LYS A 149 0.84 -8.68 6.94
CA LYS A 149 1.47 -9.65 7.83
C LYS A 149 1.98 -10.89 7.08
N THR A 150 1.13 -11.51 6.26
CA THR A 150 1.47 -12.73 5.51
C THR A 150 2.64 -12.51 4.55
N SER A 151 2.65 -11.44 3.74
CA SER A 151 3.74 -11.26 2.79
C SER A 151 5.03 -10.69 3.42
N LEU A 152 4.98 -10.25 4.69
CA LEU A 152 6.16 -10.00 5.54
C LEU A 152 6.56 -11.21 6.39
N GLN A 153 5.83 -12.33 6.32
CA GLN A 153 6.06 -13.53 7.13
C GLN A 153 5.96 -13.27 8.65
N CYS A 154 5.15 -12.29 9.05
CA CYS A 154 4.84 -11.98 10.45
C CYS A 154 3.51 -12.63 10.84
N GLU A 155 3.52 -13.93 11.14
CA GLU A 155 2.33 -14.62 11.67
C GLU A 155 2.28 -14.53 13.20
N ASP A 156 1.08 -14.38 13.76
CA ASP A 156 0.88 -14.34 15.20
C ASP A 156 1.27 -15.72 15.78
N SER A 157 2.25 -15.75 16.69
CA SER A 157 2.71 -16.96 17.39
C SER A 157 1.71 -17.46 18.42
#